data_AF-A0AAW5S974-F1
#
_entry.id   AF-A0AAW5S974-F1
#
_cell.length_a   1.000
_cell.length_b   1.000
_cell.length_c   1.000
_cell.angle_alpha   90.00
_cell.angle_beta   90.00
_cell.angle_gamma   90.00
#
_symmetry.space_group_name_H-M   'P 1'
#
loop_
_entity.id
_entity.type
_entity.pdbx_description
1 polymer ?
#
loop_
_entity_poly.entity_id
_entity_poly.type
_entity_poly.pdbx_seq_one_letter_code
_entity_poly.pdbx_strand_id
1 'polypeptide(L)'
;MSSGMPFNMDMAVQAAQTASFQGLVDSAQANNKQMLVIADSAMTANRGQMSNAFQTWLQDVHQTAVSSNQVLDQIREALHFGIGSTDAQEASAAGDFQNITGVVSPFH
;
A
#
# COMPACT_ATOMS: atom_id res chain seq x y z
N MET A 1 -12.38 -12.35 35.22
CA MET A 1 -12.21 -11.02 34.60
C MET A 1 -11.11 -11.10 33.55
N SER A 2 -11.28 -10.37 32.44
CA SER A 2 -10.44 -10.33 31.24
C SER A 2 -10.74 -11.38 30.15
N SER A 3 -11.78 -11.13 29.35
CA SER A 3 -12.06 -11.78 28.07
C SER A 3 -12.18 -10.73 26.95
N GLY A 4 -11.39 -9.64 27.04
CA GLY A 4 -11.57 -8.44 26.21
C GLY A 4 -10.45 -8.13 25.22
N MET A 5 -9.46 -9.00 24.99
CA MET A 5 -8.24 -8.61 24.25
C MET A 5 -7.75 -9.54 23.11
N PRO A 6 -8.58 -10.33 22.38
CA PRO A 6 -8.11 -10.95 21.13
C PRO A 6 -8.29 -10.05 19.90
N PHE A 7 -9.45 -9.40 19.74
CA PHE A 7 -9.76 -8.61 18.53
C PHE A 7 -8.83 -7.40 18.33
N ASN A 8 -8.58 -6.60 19.37
CA ASN A 8 -7.67 -5.45 19.26
C ASN A 8 -6.21 -5.83 18.97
N MET A 9 -5.78 -7.03 19.39
CA MET A 9 -4.41 -7.50 19.11
C MET A 9 -4.26 -7.93 17.65
N ASP A 10 -5.22 -8.68 17.12
CA ASP A 10 -5.21 -9.10 15.72
C ASP A 10 -5.33 -7.90 14.76
N MET A 11 -6.17 -6.91 15.08
CA MET A 11 -6.24 -5.68 14.28
C MET A 11 -4.92 -4.90 14.31
N ALA A 12 -4.28 -4.76 15.49
CA ALA A 12 -2.99 -4.06 15.58
C ALA A 12 -1.89 -4.75 14.75
N VAL A 13 -1.89 -6.08 14.71
CA VAL A 13 -0.97 -6.87 13.86
C VAL A 13 -1.28 -6.68 12.38
N GLN A 14 -2.56 -6.71 12.00
CA GLN A 14 -2.99 -6.48 10.62
C GLN A 14 -2.64 -5.06 10.13
N ALA A 15 -2.82 -4.05 10.98
CA ALA A 15 -2.43 -2.67 10.70
C ALA A 15 -0.90 -2.55 10.53
N ALA A 16 -0.11 -3.19 11.39
CA ALA A 16 1.35 -3.18 11.31
C ALA A 16 1.88 -3.88 10.04
N GLN A 17 1.28 -5.01 9.66
CA GLN A 17 1.62 -5.72 8.42
C GLN A 17 1.24 -4.88 7.19
N THR A 18 0.07 -4.25 7.22
CA THR A 18 -0.39 -3.36 6.12
C THR A 18 0.52 -2.15 5.97
N ALA A 19 0.90 -1.50 7.07
CA ALA A 19 1.84 -0.38 7.05
C ALA A 19 3.22 -0.79 6.53
N SER A 20 3.71 -1.98 6.92
CA SER A 20 4.98 -2.53 6.44
C SER A 20 4.94 -2.78 4.93
N PHE A 21 3.85 -3.38 4.44
CA PHE A 21 3.67 -3.65 3.02
C PHE A 21 3.49 -2.36 2.20
N GLN A 22 2.77 -1.37 2.73
CA GLN A 22 2.68 -0.04 2.12
C GLN A 22 4.06 0.62 2.01
N GLY A 23 4.92 0.49 3.03
CA GLY A 23 6.31 0.96 2.97
C GLY A 23 7.15 0.28 1.88
N LEU A 24 6.93 -1.03 1.64
CA LEU A 24 7.56 -1.74 0.52
C LEU A 24 7.07 -1.25 -0.84
N VAL A 25 5.76 -1.03 -0.97
CA VAL A 25 5.15 -0.49 -2.20
C VAL A 25 5.69 0.91 -2.51
N ASP A 26 5.73 1.81 -1.53
CA ASP A 26 6.27 3.16 -1.70
C ASP A 26 7.76 3.14 -2.05
N SER A 27 8.54 2.24 -1.45
CA SER A 27 9.96 2.05 -1.75
C SER A 27 10.18 1.51 -3.18
N ALA A 28 9.35 0.55 -3.62
CA ALA A 28 9.40 0.02 -4.98
C ALA A 28 9.05 1.10 -6.01
N GLN A 29 8.04 1.93 -5.76
CA GLN A 29 7.71 3.07 -6.62
C GLN A 29 8.85 4.10 -6.67
N ALA A 30 9.50 4.38 -5.55
CA ALA A 30 10.64 5.29 -5.51
C ALA A 30 11.82 4.77 -6.35
N ASN A 31 12.12 3.46 -6.26
CA ASN A 31 13.14 2.81 -7.08
C ASN A 31 12.81 2.90 -8.59
N ASN A 32 11.56 2.65 -8.97
CA ASN A 32 11.12 2.77 -10.35
C ASN A 32 11.30 4.21 -10.88
N LYS A 33 10.97 5.22 -10.07
CA LYS A 33 11.20 6.64 -10.43
C LYS A 33 12.69 6.94 -10.64
N GLN A 34 13.56 6.42 -9.78
CA GLN A 34 15.01 6.58 -9.95
C GLN A 34 15.51 5.90 -11.24
N MET A 35 15.04 4.69 -11.53
CA MET A 35 15.38 3.99 -12.78
C MET A 35 14.94 4.78 -14.02
N LEU A 36 13.76 5.38 -14.01
CA LEU A 36 13.29 6.24 -15.11
C LEU A 36 14.20 7.45 -15.32
N VAL A 37 14.57 8.15 -14.25
CA VAL A 37 15.49 9.30 -14.34
C VAL A 37 16.85 8.89 -14.91
N ILE A 38 17.39 7.74 -14.48
CA ILE A 38 18.64 7.21 -15.01
C ILE A 38 18.48 6.88 -16.50
N ALA A 39 17.38 6.23 -16.88
CA ALA A 39 17.12 5.87 -18.26
C ALA A 39 17.01 7.10 -19.18
N ASP A 40 16.29 8.13 -18.76
CA ASP A 40 16.15 9.40 -19.50
C ASP A 40 17.48 10.13 -19.62
N SER A 41 18.28 10.14 -18.55
CA SER A 41 19.62 10.73 -18.55
C SER A 41 20.56 10.00 -19.51
N ALA A 42 20.49 8.67 -19.54
CA ALA A 42 21.27 7.83 -20.43
C ALA A 42 20.85 8.05 -21.90
N MET A 43 19.55 8.16 -22.19
CA MET A 43 19.06 8.48 -23.53
C MET A 43 19.56 9.86 -24.01
N THR A 44 19.52 10.86 -23.13
CA THR A 44 19.94 12.22 -23.47
C THR A 44 21.45 12.30 -23.70
N ALA A 45 22.24 11.63 -22.86
CA ALA A 45 23.69 11.61 -22.95
C ALA A 45 24.21 10.89 -24.22
N ASN A 46 23.44 9.97 -24.79
CA ASN A 46 23.94 9.02 -25.78
C ASN A 46 23.41 9.24 -27.21
N ARG A 47 22.90 10.45 -27.51
CA ARG A 47 22.24 10.85 -28.77
C ARG A 47 23.02 10.61 -30.10
N GLY A 48 24.26 10.11 -30.07
CA GLY A 48 25.05 9.88 -31.29
C GLY A 48 25.84 8.57 -31.39
N GLN A 49 25.88 7.74 -30.34
CA GLN A 49 26.75 6.54 -30.28
C GLN A 49 26.10 5.33 -29.58
N MET A 50 24.82 5.43 -29.21
CA MET A 50 24.13 4.39 -28.46
C MET A 50 23.84 3.17 -29.33
N SER A 51 24.31 1.98 -28.93
CA SER A 51 23.97 0.74 -29.66
C SER A 51 22.46 0.50 -29.63
N ASN A 52 21.90 -0.04 -30.72
CA ASN A 52 20.47 -0.37 -30.79
C ASN A 52 20.03 -1.26 -29.62
N ALA A 53 20.88 -2.21 -29.19
CA ALA A 53 20.59 -3.07 -28.04
C ALA A 53 20.44 -2.27 -26.73
N PHE A 54 21.26 -1.24 -26.52
CA PHE A 54 21.16 -0.41 -25.32
C PHE A 54 19.93 0.52 -25.37
N GLN A 55 19.54 0.98 -26.56
CA GLN A 55 18.28 1.72 -26.76
C GLN A 55 17.06 0.86 -26.46
N THR A 56 17.02 -0.38 -26.96
CA THR A 56 15.96 -1.35 -26.65
C THR A 56 15.89 -1.65 -25.15
N TRP A 57 17.04 -1.92 -24.53
CA TRP A 57 17.09 -2.16 -23.09
C TRP A 57 16.53 -0.98 -22.27
N LEU A 58 16.85 0.26 -22.65
CA LEU A 58 16.32 1.44 -21.98
C LEU A 58 14.80 1.58 -22.16
N GLN A 59 14.28 1.28 -23.35
CA GLN A 59 12.83 1.26 -23.58
C GLN A 59 12.14 0.19 -22.72
N ASP A 60 12.73 -0.99 -22.61
CA ASP A 60 12.19 -2.08 -21.78
C ASP A 60 12.19 -1.71 -20.29
N VAL A 61 13.26 -1.07 -19.81
CA VAL A 61 13.34 -0.53 -18.44
C VAL A 61 12.25 0.50 -18.20
N HIS A 62 12.06 1.43 -19.14
CA HIS A 62 11.04 2.47 -19.03
C HIS A 62 9.63 1.86 -19.00
N GLN A 63 9.32 0.95 -19.92
CA GLN A 63 8.02 0.27 -19.98
C GLN A 63 7.75 -0.54 -18.72
N THR A 64 8.75 -1.28 -18.23
CA THR A 64 8.64 -2.09 -17.02
C THR A 64 8.39 -1.21 -15.79
N ALA A 65 9.12 -0.10 -15.64
CA ALA A 65 8.95 0.81 -14.53
C ALA A 65 7.57 1.48 -14.52
N VAL A 66 7.05 1.88 -15.70
CA VAL A 66 5.69 2.44 -15.82
C VAL A 66 4.62 1.41 -15.46
N SER A 67 4.71 0.21 -16.04
CA SER A 67 3.74 -0.86 -15.75
C SER A 67 3.80 -1.28 -14.28
N SER A 68 4.99 -1.36 -13.70
CA SER A 68 5.18 -1.70 -12.28
C SER A 68 4.56 -0.64 -11.37
N ASN A 69 4.75 0.65 -11.68
CA ASN A 69 4.13 1.74 -10.91
C ASN A 69 2.60 1.67 -10.95
N GLN A 70 1.99 1.36 -12.10
CA GLN A 70 0.53 1.20 -12.19
C GLN A 70 0.01 0.07 -11.28
N VAL A 71 0.70 -1.07 -11.26
CA VAL A 71 0.33 -2.19 -10.37
C VAL A 71 0.52 -1.80 -8.90
N LEU A 72 1.60 -1.10 -8.58
CA LEU A 72 1.87 -0.62 -7.21
C LEU A 72 0.82 0.40 -6.74
N ASP A 73 0.34 1.27 -7.62
CA ASP A 73 -0.78 2.19 -7.32
C ASP A 73 -2.07 1.43 -7.04
N GLN A 74 -2.40 0.42 -7.84
CA GLN A 74 -3.58 -0.44 -7.60
C GLN A 74 -3.47 -1.20 -6.27
N ILE A 75 -2.29 -1.71 -5.94
CA ILE A 75 -2.03 -2.36 -4.65
C ILE A 75 -2.25 -1.37 -3.51
N ARG A 76 -1.70 -0.15 -3.64
CA ARG A 76 -1.88 0.91 -2.65
C ARG A 76 -3.37 1.24 -2.45
N GLU A 77 -4.13 1.44 -3.52
CA GLU A 77 -5.57 1.69 -3.45
C GLU A 77 -6.33 0.53 -2.79
N ALA A 78 -6.01 -0.71 -3.15
CA ALA A 78 -6.63 -1.90 -2.56
C ALA A 78 -6.35 -2.01 -1.05
N LEU A 79 -5.13 -1.68 -0.60
CA LEU A 79 -4.79 -1.67 0.82
C LEU A 79 -5.55 -0.59 1.59
N HIS A 80 -5.67 0.62 1.01
CA HIS A 80 -6.45 1.71 1.60
C HIS A 80 -7.94 1.36 1.69
N PHE A 81 -8.50 0.74 0.66
CA PHE A 81 -9.87 0.23 0.68
C PHE A 81 -10.05 -0.86 1.74
N GLY A 82 -9.12 -1.82 1.82
CA GLY A 82 -9.14 -2.89 2.80
C GLY A 82 -9.18 -2.35 4.23
N ILE A 83 -8.26 -1.45 4.58
CA ILE A 83 -8.25 -0.79 5.91
C ILE A 83 -9.56 -0.07 6.17
N GLY A 84 -10.03 0.77 5.24
CA GLY A 84 -11.27 1.52 5.41
C GLY A 84 -12.50 0.62 5.58
N SER A 85 -12.51 -0.54 4.92
CA SER A 85 -13.58 -1.52 5.07
C SER A 85 -13.55 -2.25 6.42
N THR A 86 -12.35 -2.57 6.93
CA THR A 86 -12.18 -3.18 8.26
C THR A 86 -12.57 -2.19 9.35
N ASP A 87 -12.10 -0.94 9.29
CA ASP A 87 -12.46 0.12 10.24
C ASP A 87 -13.97 0.38 10.26
N ALA A 88 -14.62 0.39 9.08
CA ALA A 88 -16.07 0.57 8.97
C ALA A 88 -16.84 -0.63 9.54
N GLN A 89 -16.36 -1.85 9.34
CA GLN A 89 -16.96 -3.05 9.91
C GLN A 89 -16.77 -3.11 11.42
N GLU A 90 -15.61 -2.71 11.94
CA GLU A 90 -15.38 -2.62 13.38
C GLU A 90 -16.25 -1.55 14.03
N ALA A 91 -16.36 -0.36 13.44
CA ALA A 91 -17.24 0.70 13.95
C ALA A 91 -18.71 0.25 13.98
N SER A 92 -19.15 -0.48 12.94
CA SER A 92 -20.50 -1.04 12.86
C SER A 92 -20.72 -2.14 13.91
N ALA A 93 -19.78 -3.07 14.03
CA ALA A 93 -19.83 -4.15 15.01
C ALA A 93 -19.77 -3.62 16.46
N ALA A 94 -18.96 -2.59 16.73
CA ALA A 94 -18.90 -1.93 18.03
C ALA A 94 -20.22 -1.22 18.37
N GLY A 95 -20.85 -0.55 17.39
CA GLY A 95 -22.18 0.03 17.54
C GLY A 95 -23.26 -1.01 17.85
N ASP A 96 -23.23 -2.15 17.14
CA ASP A 96 -24.13 -3.27 17.41
C ASP A 96 -23.87 -3.92 18.77
N PHE A 97 -22.60 -4.05 19.19
CA PHE A 97 -22.26 -4.51 20.53
C PHE A 97 -22.72 -3.55 21.63
N GLN A 98 -22.65 -2.23 21.43
CA GLN A 98 -23.22 -1.25 22.37
C GLN A 98 -24.74 -1.39 22.48
N ASN A 99 -25.42 -1.62 21.35
CA ASN A 99 -26.86 -1.83 21.31
C ASN A 99 -27.29 -3.16 21.97
N ILE A 100 -26.47 -4.22 21.85
CA ILE A 100 -26.74 -5.55 22.43
C ILE A 100 -26.35 -5.60 23.92
N THR A 101 -25.21 -5.01 24.30
CA THR A 101 -24.72 -5.07 25.70
C THR A 101 -25.41 -4.07 26.62
N GLY A 102 -26.16 -3.12 26.07
CA GLY A 102 -27.06 -2.24 26.81
C GLY A 102 -26.43 -1.75 28.11
N VAL A 103 -25.48 -0.81 28.03
CA VAL A 103 -25.10 -0.05 29.24
C VAL A 103 -26.28 0.86 29.60
N VAL A 104 -27.27 0.25 30.23
CA VAL A 104 -28.23 0.92 31.10
C VAL A 104 -27.43 1.24 32.36
N SER A 105 -27.15 2.52 32.58
CA SER A 105 -26.63 3.02 33.85
C SER A 105 -27.47 2.46 35.01
N PRO A 106 -26.89 1.75 36.01
CA PRO A 106 -27.70 1.16 37.07
C PRO A 106 -27.92 2.09 38.26
N PHE A 107 -27.59 3.38 38.20
CA PHE A 107 -27.82 4.27 39.35
C PHE A 107 -28.39 5.64 38.95
N HIS A 108 -29.44 6.01 39.68
CA HIS A 108 -30.09 7.32 39.73
C HIS A 108 -29.09 8.46 39.97
#